data_AF-A0A1D2R7C7-F1
#
_entry.id   AF-A0A1D2R7C7-F1
#
_cell.length_a   1.000
_cell.length_b   1.000
_cell.length_c   1.000
_cell.angle_alpha   90.00
_cell.angle_beta   90.00
_cell.angle_gamma   90.00
#
_symmetry.space_group_name_H-M   'P 1'
#
loop_
_entity.id
_entity.type
_entity.pdbx_description
1 polymer ?
#
loop_
_entity_poly.entity_id
_entity_poly.type
_entity_poly.pdbx_seq_one_letter_code
_entity_poly.pdbx_strand_id
1 'polypeptide(L)' 'MRYYLRTGLKANVDVAVKMYKSGEISLGRAAEIAGVSYEDMRQILNGRGIKIKIGPESVSEAKEELESMRKKIR' A
#
# COMPACT_ATOMS: atom_id res chain seq x y z
N MET A 1 -28.13 0.95 -1.18
CA MET A 1 -27.01 0.57 -0.31
C MET A 1 -25.64 0.89 -0.94
N ARG A 2 -25.33 2.15 -1.24
CA ARG A 2 -24.02 2.54 -1.82
C ARG A 2 -23.14 3.39 -0.88
N TYR A 3 -23.72 3.83 0.24
CA TYR A 3 -23.06 4.70 1.21
C TYR A 3 -22.03 3.97 2.07
N TYR A 4 -22.36 2.77 2.57
CA TYR A 4 -21.49 2.01 3.50
C TYR A 4 -20.15 1.57 2.90
N LEU A 5 -20.13 1.19 1.62
CA LEU A 5 -18.89 0.80 0.93
C LEU A 5 -17.91 1.98 0.83
N ARG A 6 -18.43 3.20 0.67
CA ARG A 6 -17.61 4.41 0.52
C ARG A 6 -16.97 4.84 1.84
N THR A 7 -17.66 4.65 2.97
CA THR A 7 -17.15 4.96 4.31
C THR A 7 -16.09 3.94 4.75
N GLY A 8 -16.31 2.64 4.51
CA GLY A 8 -15.35 1.59 4.84
C GLY A 8 -14.04 1.70 4.04
N LEU A 9 -14.14 1.97 2.73
CA LEU A 9 -12.95 2.17 1.88
C LEU A 9 -12.10 3.35 2.37
N LYS A 10 -12.75 4.43 2.83
CA LYS A 10 -12.05 5.61 3.37
C LYS A 10 -11.29 5.28 4.66
N ALA A 11 -11.92 4.57 5.59
CA ALA A 11 -11.29 4.15 6.84
C ALA A 11 -10.05 3.28 6.59
N ASN A 12 -10.15 2.36 5.63
CA ASN A 12 -9.05 1.48 5.23
C ASN A 12 -7.87 2.26 4.65
N VAL A 13 -8.14 3.29 3.82
CA VAL A 13 -7.10 4.17 3.27
C VAL A 13 -6.39 4.94 4.38
N ASP A 14 -7.12 5.53 5.34
CA ASP A 14 -6.50 6.29 6.43
C ASP A 14 -5.61 5.42 7.32
N VAL A 15 -6.05 4.19 7.62
CA VAL A 15 -5.28 3.21 8.38
C VAL A 15 -4.03 2.78 7.62
N ALA A 16 -4.16 2.44 6.33
CA ALA A 16 -3.04 2.08 5.47
C ALA A 16 -1.99 3.20 5.36
N VAL A 17 -2.44 4.45 5.21
CA VAL A 17 -1.56 5.62 5.14
C VAL A 17 -0.79 5.81 6.44
N LYS A 18 -1.44 5.64 7.60
CA LYS A 18 -0.79 5.78 8.91
C LYS A 18 0.30 4.73 9.09
N MET A 19 0.01 3.48 8.78
CA MET A 19 0.97 2.36 8.88
C MET A 19 2.13 2.47 7.89
N TYR A 20 1.88 2.97 6.67
CA TYR A 20 2.95 3.26 5.72
C TYR A 20 3.86 4.37 6.25
N LYS A 21 3.28 5.45 6.78
CA LYS A 21 4.03 6.61 7.31
C LYS A 21 4.89 6.25 8.52
N SER A 22 4.45 5.31 9.36
CA SER A 22 5.25 4.78 10.48
C SER A 22 6.33 3.78 10.04
N GLY A 23 6.34 3.36 8.78
CA GLY A 23 7.27 2.34 8.27
C GLY A 23 6.93 0.93 8.71
N GLU A 24 5.72 0.70 9.23
CA GLU A 24 5.27 -0.63 9.69
C GLU A 24 4.94 -1.56 8.51
N ILE A 25 4.58 -1.00 7.35
CA ILE A 25 4.18 -1.75 6.17
C ILE A 25 4.75 -1.18 4.86
N SER A 26 4.89 -2.04 3.86
CA SER A 26 5.27 -1.65 2.49
C SER A 26 4.14 -0.91 1.76
N LEU A 27 4.47 -0.22 0.66
CA LEU A 27 3.47 0.43 -0.20
C LEU A 27 2.47 -0.57 -0.78
N GLY A 28 2.94 -1.76 -1.16
CA GLY A 28 2.07 -2.85 -1.65
C GLY A 28 1.09 -3.29 -0.58
N ARG A 29 1.57 -3.52 0.65
CA ARG A 29 0.72 -3.90 1.78
C ARG A 29 -0.30 -2.82 2.13
N ALA A 30 0.07 -1.55 2.01
CA ALA A 30 -0.84 -0.43 2.21
C ALA A 30 -1.95 -0.41 1.14
N ALA A 31 -1.63 -0.71 -0.12
CA ALA A 31 -2.59 -0.80 -1.22
C ALA A 31 -3.62 -1.93 -1.01
N GLU A 32 -3.16 -3.10 -0.56
CA GLU A 32 -4.03 -4.24 -0.24
C GLU A 32 -5.02 -3.89 0.88
N ILE A 33 -4.55 -3.28 1.97
CA ILE A 33 -5.38 -2.89 3.11
C ILE A 33 -6.41 -1.85 2.68
N ALA A 34 -5.99 -0.87 1.87
CA ALA A 34 -6.84 0.17 1.32
C ALA A 34 -7.82 -0.34 0.24
N GLY A 35 -7.62 -1.56 -0.29
CA GLY A 35 -8.43 -2.12 -1.37
C GLY A 35 -8.28 -1.37 -2.70
N VAL A 36 -7.11 -0.80 -2.96
CA VAL A 36 -6.81 -0.02 -4.18
C VAL A 36 -5.60 -0.61 -4.90
N SER A 37 -5.35 -0.18 -6.15
CA SER A 37 -4.15 -0.58 -6.86
C SER A 37 -2.89 0.04 -6.23
N TYR A 38 -1.72 -0.54 -6.51
CA TYR A 38 -0.44 0.02 -6.09
C TYR A 38 -0.25 1.46 -6.60
N GLU A 39 -0.64 1.73 -7.85
CA GLU A 39 -0.55 3.07 -8.44
C GLU A 39 -1.50 4.06 -7.78
N ASP A 40 -2.74 3.64 -7.49
CA ASP A 40 -3.70 4.48 -6.75
C ASP A 40 -3.19 4.80 -5.35
N MET A 41 -2.64 3.80 -4.64
CA MET A 41 -2.06 4.02 -3.32
C MET A 41 -0.88 5.00 -3.37
N ARG A 42 -0.03 4.89 -4.41
CA ARG A 42 1.06 5.84 -4.66
C ARG A 42 0.50 7.26 -4.86
N GLN A 43 -0.56 7.42 -5.64
CA GLN A 43 -1.20 8.73 -5.84
C GLN A 43 -1.83 9.27 -4.55
N ILE A 44 -2.48 8.41 -3.75
CA ILE A 44 -3.06 8.78 -2.46
C ILE A 44 -1.99 9.31 -1.51
N LEU A 45 -0.85 8.62 -1.39
CA LEU A 45 0.25 9.06 -0.54
C LEU A 45 0.87 10.38 -1.03
N ASN A 46 1.10 10.51 -2.34
CA ASN A 46 1.58 11.76 -2.94
C ASN A 46 0.61 12.92 -2.71
N GLY A 47 -0.69 12.72 -2.91
CA GLY A 47 -1.73 13.71 -2.67
C GLY A 47 -1.85 14.12 -1.20
N ARG A 48 -1.38 13.27 -0.27
CA ARG A 48 -1.28 13.55 1.17
C ARG A 48 0.07 14.14 1.59
N GLY A 49 0.95 14.45 0.63
CA GLY A 49 2.28 15.01 0.90
C GLY A 49 3.24 14.03 1.58
N ILE A 50 2.94 12.73 1.56
CA ILE A 50 3.81 11.70 2.12
C ILE A 50 4.86 11.38 1.06
N LYS A 51 6.12 11.73 1.37
CA LYS A 51 7.25 11.44 0.49
C LYS A 51 7.40 9.93 0.36
N ILE A 52 7.01 9.41 -0.79
CA ILE A 52 7.37 8.07 -1.20
C ILE A 52 8.86 8.13 -1.52
N LYS A 53 9.67 7.33 -0.82
CA LYS A 53 11.07 7.15 -1.21
C LYS A 53 11.09 6.43 -2.56
N ILE A 54 11.14 7.19 -3.65
CA ILE A 54 11.35 6.63 -4.98
C ILE A 54 12.85 6.48 -5.15
N GLY A 55 13.34 5.28 -4.88
CA GLY A 55 14.73 4.88 -5.07
C GLY A 55 14.81 3.38 -5.35
N PRO A 56 15.94 2.89 -5.90
CA PRO A 56 16.16 1.47 -6.19
C PRO A 56 15.99 0.54 -4.98
N GLU A 57 15.96 1.07 -3.75
CA GLU A 57 15.64 0.34 -2.52
C GLU A 57 14.15 -0.07 -2.41
N SER A 58 13.18 0.77 -2.81
CA SER A 58 11.75 0.45 -2.64
C SER A 58 11.16 -0.45 -3.74
N VAL A 59 11.80 -0.54 -4.91
CA VAL A 59 11.45 -1.55 -5.93
C VAL A 59 12.05 -2.92 -5.56
N SER A 60 13.16 -2.94 -4.82
CA SER A 60 13.80 -4.18 -4.33
C SER A 60 12.92 -4.90 -3.31
N GLU A 61 12.38 -4.18 -2.32
CA GLU A 61 11.49 -4.80 -1.32
C GLU A 61 10.19 -5.36 -1.92
N ALA A 62 9.63 -4.69 -2.94
CA ALA A 62 8.46 -5.20 -3.67
C ALA A 62 8.77 -6.47 -4.49
N LYS A 63 10.03 -6.64 -4.93
CA LYS A 63 10.49 -7.86 -5.61
C LYS A 63 10.79 -8.98 -4.61
N GLU A 64 11.31 -8.66 -3.43
CA GLU A 64 11.59 -9.66 -2.39
C GLU A 64 10.30 -10.31 -1.85
N GLU A 65 9.19 -9.56 -1.73
CA GLU A 65 7.90 -10.16 -1.38
C GLU A 65 7.35 -11.07 -2.51
N LEU A 66 7.50 -10.67 -3.78
CA LEU A 66 7.12 -11.51 -4.95
C LEU A 66 7.98 -12.79 -5.06
N GLU A 67 9.25 -12.72 -4.69
CA GLU A 67 10.14 -13.89 -4.67
C GLU A 67 9.83 -14.84 -3.50
N SER A 68 9.43 -14.29 -2.34
CA SER A 68 8.97 -15.08 -1.19
C SER A 68 7.69 -15.88 -1.48
N MET A 69 6.80 -15.35 -2.33
CA MET A 69 5.57 -16.05 -2.75
C MET A 69 5.84 -17.17 -3.76
N ARG A 70 6.90 -17.08 -4.58
CA ARG A 70 7.27 -18.16 -5.52
C ARG A 70 7.89 -19.38 -4.82
N LYS A 71 8.45 -19.23 -3.62
CA LYS A 71 9.08 -20.33 -2.86
C LYS A 71 8.11 -21.26 -2.12
N LYS A 72 6.83 -20.91 -2.01
CA LYS A 72 5.79 -21.76 -1.38
C LYS A 72 5.07 -22.69 -2.36
N ILE A 73 5.45 -22.69 -3.64
CA ILE A 73 4.99 -23.64 -4.65
C ILE A 73 6.18 -24.55 -5.01
N ARG A 74 6.58 -25.42 -4.09
CA ARG A 74 7.41 -26.60 -4.37
C ARG A 74 6.86 -27.77 -3.57
#